data_AF-A0A7X7MQ31-F1
#
_entry.id   AF-A0A7X7MQ31-F1
#
_cell.length_a   1.000
_cell.length_b   1.000
_cell.length_c   1.000
_cell.angle_alpha   90.00
_cell.angle_beta   90.00
_cell.angle_gamma   90.00
#
_symmetry.space_group_name_H-M   'P 1'
#
loop_
_entity.id
_entity.type
_entity.pdbx_description
1 polymer ?
#
loop_
_entity_poly.entity_id
_entity_poly.type
_entity_poly.pdbx_seq_one_letter_code
_entity_poly.pdbx_strand_id
1 'polypeptide(L)'
;MSASAQIAGMALDQANDNFGFYFNHVSFAWQSFTAGTNGHLRALQAHIYSTDGADWSATLEIREGSGTSGTLLTSQVIVGDGVKQQCTFVMEKPVRQTSGDVYSFVVRNASTGLTVRASADLYLGGRSHNNSYDYNFKTWVLASDWSEQSWRDTNFTADSTVIATAEQLAQFAWLVNNGTTFAGKTLALAADIDLGAHYWTPAGGDSARFNGVFKGAGRSISGLFIENPGVPYQGLFGVIDINASVEDLVLAHGDIRGGDYSGGVVGRAYGEVWRCRAAGVIAGGSMVGGVAGCTEGILEGCANAASVSGASAVGGVAGLARGGAGDCSNSGAVSGANDVGGVVGFANGDLRRCANSGAVAAHEGERTGGVAGSCSNVSLSECTNSGDVGGPATVGGIVGDPGLGLIDRCVNSGTVGDAWVGGIAAITGGTIRNCVNRGAVALTTPDGVVGGIA
;
A
#
# COMPACT_ATOMS: atom_id res chain seq x y z
N MET A 1 17.36 3.70 -35.09
CA MET A 1 15.88 3.57 -35.11
C MET A 1 15.27 4.95 -34.91
N SER A 2 14.24 5.33 -35.69
CA SER A 2 13.66 6.68 -35.71
C SER A 2 12.59 6.89 -34.65
N ALA A 3 12.49 8.14 -34.18
CA ALA A 3 11.31 8.84 -33.63
C ALA A 3 10.52 8.15 -32.51
N SER A 4 10.55 8.77 -31.33
CA SER A 4 9.51 8.76 -30.28
C SER A 4 8.32 7.81 -30.51
N ALA A 5 8.56 6.50 -30.41
CA ALA A 5 7.47 5.60 -30.13
C ALA A 5 7.11 5.88 -28.67
N GLN A 6 5.96 6.52 -28.43
CA GLN A 6 5.25 6.25 -27.18
C GLN A 6 5.21 4.73 -27.07
N ILE A 7 5.97 4.17 -26.13
CA ILE A 7 5.80 2.77 -25.80
C ILE A 7 4.36 2.69 -25.29
N ALA A 8 3.54 1.88 -25.95
CA ALA A 8 2.12 1.76 -25.62
C ALA A 8 1.95 1.58 -24.11
N GLY A 9 1.06 2.37 -23.49
CA GLY A 9 0.84 2.33 -22.05
C GLY A 9 1.74 3.22 -21.19
N MET A 10 2.34 4.27 -21.75
CA MET A 10 3.10 5.26 -20.98
C MET A 10 2.63 6.69 -21.23
N ALA A 11 2.48 7.47 -20.16
CA ALA A 11 2.10 8.89 -20.18
C ALA A 11 3.34 9.72 -19.86
N LEU A 12 3.55 10.80 -20.61
CA LEU A 12 4.65 11.72 -20.34
C LEU A 12 4.43 12.33 -18.95
N ASP A 13 5.44 12.22 -18.10
CA ASP A 13 5.43 12.81 -16.76
C ASP A 13 6.06 14.21 -16.80
N GLN A 14 7.30 14.31 -17.27
CA GLN A 14 7.93 15.60 -17.53
C GLN A 14 8.98 15.52 -18.64
N ALA A 15 9.40 16.69 -19.12
CA ALA A 15 10.40 16.84 -20.15
C ALA A 15 11.28 18.06 -19.90
N ASN A 16 12.58 17.91 -20.17
CA ASN A 16 13.53 19.00 -20.39
C ASN A 16 14.05 18.93 -21.83
N ASP A 17 13.48 19.77 -22.70
CA ASP A 17 13.73 19.76 -24.16
C ASP A 17 14.71 20.86 -24.63
N ASN A 18 15.31 21.64 -23.71
CA ASN A 18 16.21 22.75 -24.08
C ASN A 18 17.60 22.27 -24.55
N PHE A 19 18.27 23.03 -25.42
CA PHE A 19 19.46 22.58 -26.16
C PHE A 19 20.78 23.29 -25.75
N GLY A 20 21.78 22.52 -25.28
CA GLY A 20 23.20 22.73 -25.64
C GLY A 20 24.27 22.75 -24.53
N PHE A 21 25.13 21.70 -24.48
CA PHE A 21 26.62 21.64 -24.35
C PHE A 21 27.07 20.19 -24.02
N TYR A 22 28.39 19.92 -23.94
CA TYR A 22 29.04 18.60 -23.77
C TYR A 22 29.64 18.43 -22.35
N PHE A 23 29.60 17.22 -21.79
CA PHE A 23 30.40 16.87 -20.61
C PHE A 23 31.06 15.51 -20.79
N ASN A 24 32.28 15.38 -20.29
CA ASN A 24 33.03 14.13 -20.23
C ASN A 24 33.50 13.94 -18.79
N HIS A 25 32.95 12.95 -18.07
CA HIS A 25 33.71 12.31 -16.99
C HIS A 25 33.13 10.97 -16.56
N VAL A 26 34.05 10.03 -16.37
CA VAL A 26 33.88 8.75 -15.68
C VAL A 26 33.77 9.04 -14.18
N SER A 27 32.54 8.91 -13.65
CA SER A 27 32.12 8.57 -12.27
C SER A 27 30.98 9.47 -11.78
N PHE A 28 29.75 8.98 -12.01
CA PHE A 28 28.48 9.38 -11.38
C PHE A 28 27.82 10.69 -11.85
N ALA A 29 27.48 10.73 -13.14
CA ALA A 29 26.56 11.71 -13.71
C ALA A 29 25.14 11.48 -13.17
N TRP A 30 24.47 12.55 -12.74
CA TRP A 30 23.10 12.50 -12.22
C TRP A 30 22.30 13.73 -12.63
N GLN A 31 20.99 13.55 -12.73
CA GLN A 31 20.00 14.61 -12.89
C GLN A 31 18.86 14.35 -11.93
N SER A 32 18.53 15.36 -11.12
CA SER A 32 17.31 15.40 -10.35
C SER A 32 16.18 16.03 -11.14
N PHE A 33 14.97 15.65 -10.83
CA PHE A 33 13.76 16.11 -11.47
C PHE A 33 12.61 16.04 -10.47
N THR A 34 11.67 16.99 -10.55
CA THR A 34 10.47 17.01 -9.74
C THR A 34 9.39 16.26 -10.47
N ALA A 35 8.90 15.14 -9.91
CA ALA A 35 7.83 14.37 -10.56
C ALA A 35 6.64 15.28 -10.91
N GLY A 36 6.22 15.26 -12.17
CA GLY A 36 5.14 16.10 -12.69
C GLY A 36 3.76 15.52 -12.42
N THR A 37 3.68 14.21 -12.22
CA THR A 37 2.45 13.50 -11.85
C THR A 37 2.72 12.36 -10.86
N ASN A 38 1.68 11.99 -10.12
CA ASN A 38 1.66 10.75 -9.36
C ASN A 38 1.70 9.55 -10.32
N GLY A 39 2.43 8.51 -9.96
CA GLY A 39 2.37 7.24 -10.66
C GLY A 39 3.67 6.46 -10.56
N HIS A 40 3.86 5.56 -11.53
CA HIS A 40 5.03 4.71 -11.58
C HIS A 40 5.90 5.07 -12.77
N LEU A 41 7.01 5.75 -12.51
CA LEU A 41 8.06 6.04 -13.47
C LEU A 41 8.46 4.72 -14.16
N ARG A 42 8.12 4.60 -15.44
CA ARG A 42 8.32 3.39 -16.27
C ARG A 42 9.41 3.55 -17.32
N ALA A 43 9.63 4.77 -17.79
CA ALA A 43 10.72 5.03 -18.71
C ALA A 43 11.43 6.34 -18.40
N LEU A 44 12.74 6.33 -18.65
CA LEU A 44 13.57 7.51 -18.75
C LEU A 44 14.14 7.53 -20.17
N GLN A 45 14.05 8.66 -20.83
CA GLN A 45 14.72 8.88 -22.10
C GLN A 45 15.75 9.97 -21.91
N ALA A 46 16.96 9.69 -22.34
CA ALA A 46 18.05 10.66 -22.33
C ALA A 46 18.93 10.44 -23.55
N HIS A 47 19.67 11.48 -23.94
CA HIS A 47 20.67 11.37 -24.99
C HIS A 47 22.00 10.96 -24.36
N ILE A 48 22.33 9.68 -24.46
CA ILE A 48 23.55 9.09 -23.89
C ILE A 48 24.25 8.28 -24.98
N TYR A 49 25.55 8.54 -25.20
CA TYR A 49 26.36 7.84 -26.20
C TYR A 49 27.82 7.76 -25.77
N SER A 50 28.58 6.82 -26.33
CA SER A 50 29.98 6.64 -25.99
C SER A 50 30.89 7.73 -26.57
N THR A 51 31.99 8.03 -25.89
CA THR A 51 32.99 9.02 -26.32
C THR A 51 33.88 8.51 -27.45
N ASP A 52 34.05 7.19 -27.54
CA ASP A 52 34.93 6.50 -28.49
C ASP A 52 34.15 5.81 -29.63
N GLY A 53 32.82 5.88 -29.62
CA GLY A 53 31.96 5.23 -30.62
C GLY A 53 31.83 3.72 -30.44
N ALA A 54 32.25 3.16 -29.30
CA ALA A 54 32.01 1.76 -28.96
C ALA A 54 30.61 1.55 -28.37
N ASP A 55 30.09 0.33 -28.47
CA ASP A 55 28.91 -0.08 -27.70
C ASP A 55 29.24 -0.04 -26.21
N TRP A 56 28.22 0.27 -25.39
CA TRP A 56 28.43 0.52 -23.98
C TRP A 56 27.36 -0.13 -23.11
N SER A 57 27.76 -0.46 -21.88
CA SER A 57 26.87 -0.86 -20.80
C SER A 57 27.11 0.05 -19.60
N ALA A 58 26.07 0.39 -18.86
CA ALA A 58 26.16 1.13 -17.61
C ALA A 58 25.07 0.67 -16.63
N THR A 59 25.16 1.11 -15.37
CA THR A 59 24.09 0.96 -14.39
C THR A 59 23.27 2.25 -14.32
N LEU A 60 21.98 2.17 -14.62
CA LEU A 60 21.01 3.23 -14.35
C LEU A 60 20.43 3.02 -12.96
N GLU A 61 20.52 4.02 -12.09
CA GLU A 61 19.87 4.06 -10.79
C GLU A 61 18.78 5.13 -10.80
N ILE A 62 17.63 4.86 -10.17
CA ILE A 62 16.67 5.89 -9.78
C ILE A 62 16.70 6.03 -8.27
N ARG A 63 16.74 7.27 -7.79
CA ARG A 63 16.84 7.62 -6.38
C ARG A 63 15.76 8.62 -5.98
N GLU A 64 15.28 8.52 -4.74
CA GLU A 64 14.47 9.55 -4.11
C GLU A 64 15.36 10.64 -3.55
N GLY A 65 15.07 11.90 -3.87
CA GLY A 65 15.85 13.08 -3.51
C GLY A 65 16.81 13.53 -4.60
N SER A 66 17.51 14.64 -4.32
CA SER A 66 18.48 15.24 -5.23
C SER A 66 19.83 14.54 -5.14
N GLY A 67 20.42 14.26 -6.31
CA GLY A 67 21.78 13.78 -6.41
C GLY A 67 21.97 12.31 -6.10
N THR A 68 23.20 11.97 -5.73
CA THR A 68 23.64 10.58 -5.55
C THR A 68 23.45 10.05 -4.13
N SER A 69 23.19 10.92 -3.16
CA SER A 69 22.96 10.59 -1.76
C SER A 69 21.51 10.18 -1.46
N GLY A 70 20.60 10.33 -2.43
CA GLY A 70 19.21 9.93 -2.30
C GLY A 70 19.02 8.42 -2.11
N THR A 71 17.87 8.03 -1.54
CA THR A 71 17.50 6.63 -1.31
C THR A 71 17.42 5.89 -2.65
N LEU A 72 18.13 4.77 -2.81
CA LEU A 72 18.06 3.97 -4.04
C LEU A 72 16.69 3.28 -4.16
N LEU A 73 15.94 3.60 -5.21
CA LEU A 73 14.62 3.03 -5.48
C LEU A 73 14.69 1.84 -6.44
N THR A 74 15.48 1.97 -7.51
CA THR A 74 15.75 0.85 -8.43
C THR A 74 17.10 1.03 -9.11
N SER A 75 17.66 -0.06 -9.62
CA SER A 75 18.82 -0.04 -10.50
C SER A 75 18.75 -1.15 -11.53
N GLN A 76 19.21 -0.89 -12.75
CA GLN A 76 19.33 -1.91 -13.79
C GLN A 76 20.52 -1.65 -14.71
N VAL A 77 20.96 -2.71 -15.39
CA VAL A 77 21.93 -2.56 -16.47
C VAL A 77 21.21 -1.98 -17.68
N ILE A 78 21.75 -0.91 -18.22
CA ILE A 78 21.33 -0.31 -19.49
C ILE A 78 22.46 -0.45 -20.50
N VAL A 79 22.10 -0.59 -21.76
CA VAL A 79 23.04 -0.68 -22.87
C VAL A 79 22.70 0.37 -23.92
N GLY A 80 23.71 0.79 -24.67
CA GLY A 80 23.53 1.61 -25.86
C GLY A 80 24.62 1.35 -26.87
N ASP A 81 24.42 1.85 -28.08
CA ASP A 81 25.38 1.72 -29.16
C ASP A 81 26.36 2.91 -29.21
N GLY A 82 27.33 2.80 -30.11
CA GLY A 82 28.31 3.85 -30.40
C GLY A 82 27.77 5.11 -31.08
N VAL A 83 26.46 5.21 -31.36
CA VAL A 83 25.88 6.29 -32.17
C VAL A 83 25.26 7.36 -31.28
N LYS A 84 25.38 8.62 -31.69
CA LYS A 84 24.73 9.76 -31.01
C LYS A 84 23.20 9.71 -31.17
N GLN A 85 22.52 8.95 -30.32
CA GLN A 85 21.06 8.84 -30.36
C GLN A 85 20.40 9.08 -29.00
N GLN A 86 19.08 9.22 -29.07
CA GLN A 86 18.20 9.30 -27.93
C GLN A 86 17.87 7.88 -27.48
N CYS A 87 18.13 7.55 -26.22
CA CYS A 87 17.93 6.22 -25.68
C CYS A 87 16.75 6.26 -24.70
N THR A 88 15.74 5.44 -24.94
CA THR A 88 14.65 5.21 -23.98
C THR A 88 14.99 3.98 -23.17
N PHE A 89 15.23 4.17 -21.88
CA PHE A 89 15.45 3.13 -20.90
C PHE A 89 14.11 2.81 -20.24
N VAL A 90 13.54 1.66 -20.59
CA VAL A 90 12.37 1.12 -19.90
C VAL A 90 12.85 0.45 -18.64
N MET A 91 12.33 0.90 -17.50
CA MET A 91 12.69 0.32 -16.22
C MET A 91 12.11 -1.08 -16.11
N GLU A 92 12.90 -2.07 -15.68
CA GLU A 92 12.41 -3.42 -15.39
C GLU A 92 11.36 -3.36 -14.28
N LYS A 93 11.67 -2.59 -13.23
CA LYS A 93 10.80 -2.33 -12.08
C LYS A 93 10.38 -0.85 -12.08
N PRO A 94 9.11 -0.54 -12.34
CA PRO A 94 8.62 0.83 -12.28
C PRO A 94 8.87 1.45 -10.89
N VAL A 95 9.20 2.73 -10.85
CA VAL A 95 9.49 3.44 -9.59
C VAL A 95 8.31 4.32 -9.21
N ARG A 96 7.77 4.11 -8.01
CA ARG A 96 6.73 5.01 -7.47
C ARG A 96 7.28 6.42 -7.37
N GLN A 97 6.55 7.37 -7.90
CA GLN A 97 6.80 8.80 -7.74
C GLN A 97 5.54 9.54 -7.29
N THR A 98 5.73 10.48 -6.37
CA THR A 98 4.69 11.41 -5.94
C THR A 98 4.92 12.74 -6.64
N SER A 99 3.87 13.31 -7.23
CA SER A 99 3.89 14.64 -7.82
C SER A 99 4.46 15.67 -6.84
N GLY A 100 5.44 16.45 -7.28
CA GLY A 100 6.11 17.47 -6.47
C GLY A 100 7.33 16.98 -5.70
N ASP A 101 7.50 15.66 -5.49
CA ASP A 101 8.71 15.11 -4.88
C ASP A 101 9.88 15.13 -5.88
N VAL A 102 11.10 15.24 -5.34
CA VAL A 102 12.33 15.26 -6.13
C VAL A 102 12.86 13.84 -6.24
N TYR A 103 13.18 13.42 -7.46
CA TYR A 103 13.85 12.16 -7.78
C TYR A 103 15.13 12.44 -8.54
N SER A 104 16.03 11.47 -8.63
CA SER A 104 17.23 11.56 -9.47
C SER A 104 17.45 10.29 -10.27
N PHE A 105 17.85 10.43 -11.53
CA PHE A 105 18.45 9.32 -12.27
C PHE A 105 19.97 9.48 -12.27
N VAL A 106 20.69 8.37 -12.05
CA VAL A 106 22.15 8.33 -11.97
C VAL A 106 22.68 7.26 -12.92
N VAL A 107 23.71 7.58 -13.69
CA VAL A 107 24.40 6.62 -14.55
C VAL A 107 25.79 6.34 -13.99
N ARG A 108 26.08 5.06 -13.71
CA ARG A 108 27.33 4.60 -13.08
C ARG A 108 27.96 3.43 -13.82
N ASN A 109 29.23 3.14 -13.51
CA ASN A 109 29.94 1.92 -13.94
C ASN A 109 29.86 1.67 -15.44
N ALA A 110 30.00 2.74 -16.24
CA ALA A 110 30.01 2.61 -17.69
C ALA A 110 31.25 1.86 -18.17
N SER A 111 31.08 0.97 -19.16
CA SER A 111 32.18 0.19 -19.76
C SER A 111 33.16 1.04 -20.58
N THR A 112 32.74 2.24 -21.00
CA THR A 112 33.55 3.26 -21.67
C THR A 112 33.12 4.65 -21.21
N GLY A 113 33.82 5.69 -21.62
CA GLY A 113 33.42 7.08 -21.39
C GLY A 113 32.06 7.37 -22.07
N LEU A 114 31.15 7.99 -21.33
CA LEU A 114 29.84 8.39 -21.85
C LEU A 114 29.72 9.91 -21.93
N THR A 115 29.00 10.36 -22.96
CA THR A 115 28.57 11.74 -23.14
C THR A 115 27.06 11.82 -22.96
N VAL A 116 26.59 12.79 -22.16
CA VAL A 116 25.17 13.12 -22.01
C VAL A 116 24.90 14.50 -22.60
N ARG A 117 23.77 14.68 -23.29
CA ARG A 117 23.36 16.01 -23.78
C ARG A 117 22.72 16.81 -22.65
N ALA A 118 23.15 18.06 -22.46
CA ALA A 118 22.63 18.98 -21.46
C ALA A 118 22.33 20.37 -22.08
N SER A 119 21.67 21.25 -21.31
CA SER A 119 21.41 22.66 -21.63
C SER A 119 21.89 23.58 -20.50
N ALA A 120 22.36 24.79 -20.85
CA ALA A 120 22.64 25.84 -19.87
C ALA A 120 21.36 26.46 -19.30
N ASP A 121 20.23 26.26 -19.98
CA ASP A 121 18.91 26.58 -19.46
C ASP A 121 18.57 25.58 -18.36
N LEU A 122 18.58 26.05 -17.12
CA LEU A 122 18.25 25.23 -15.96
C LEU A 122 16.81 24.73 -16.10
N TYR A 123 16.64 23.41 -15.96
CA TYR A 123 15.34 22.81 -15.77
C TYR A 123 14.83 23.26 -14.40
N LEU A 124 13.78 24.07 -14.38
CA LEU A 124 13.27 24.67 -13.13
C LEU A 124 12.94 23.62 -12.06
N GLY A 125 12.54 22.42 -12.49
CA GLY A 125 12.24 21.27 -11.62
C GLY A 125 13.43 20.36 -11.36
N GLY A 126 14.66 20.71 -11.74
CA GLY A 126 15.81 19.83 -11.65
C GLY A 126 17.11 20.50 -11.22
N ARG A 127 18.09 19.64 -10.96
CA ARG A 127 19.49 19.99 -10.73
C ARG A 127 20.31 18.86 -11.34
N SER A 128 21.51 19.15 -11.82
CA SER A 128 22.39 18.09 -12.30
C SER A 128 23.68 18.03 -11.49
N HIS A 129 24.48 17.02 -11.79
CA HIS A 129 25.85 16.92 -11.32
C HIS A 129 26.69 18.17 -11.63
N ASN A 130 26.27 18.99 -12.60
CA ASN A 130 26.89 20.26 -12.94
C ASN A 130 25.97 21.44 -12.54
N ASN A 131 26.49 22.35 -11.73
CA ASN A 131 25.74 23.50 -11.21
C ASN A 131 25.30 24.52 -12.29
N SER A 132 25.80 24.40 -13.51
CA SER A 132 25.52 25.33 -14.62
C SER A 132 24.68 24.72 -15.75
N TYR A 133 24.36 23.43 -15.69
CA TYR A 133 23.66 22.73 -16.77
C TYR A 133 22.66 21.71 -16.22
N ASP A 134 21.58 21.44 -16.94
CA ASP A 134 20.69 20.31 -16.70
C ASP A 134 20.64 19.36 -17.91
N TYR A 135 20.49 18.07 -17.66
CA TYR A 135 20.46 17.03 -18.67
C TYR A 135 19.16 17.11 -19.48
N ASN A 136 19.23 16.71 -20.74
CA ASN A 136 18.07 16.60 -21.60
C ASN A 136 17.43 15.23 -21.36
N PHE A 137 16.24 15.23 -20.79
CA PHE A 137 15.56 13.99 -20.48
C PHE A 137 14.04 14.13 -20.59
N LYS A 138 13.40 12.97 -20.67
CA LYS A 138 11.97 12.80 -20.49
C LYS A 138 11.74 11.65 -19.55
N THR A 139 10.75 11.77 -18.70
CA THR A 139 10.25 10.68 -17.88
C THR A 139 8.84 10.33 -18.32
N TRP A 140 8.50 9.05 -18.20
CA TRP A 140 7.13 8.59 -18.37
C TRP A 140 6.72 7.78 -17.18
N VAL A 141 5.48 7.98 -16.77
CA VAL A 141 4.78 7.03 -15.91
C VAL A 141 4.02 6.02 -16.76
N LEU A 142 3.61 4.91 -16.16
CA LEU A 142 2.56 4.08 -16.74
C LEU A 142 1.33 4.96 -17.04
N ALA A 143 0.94 5.03 -18.31
CA ALA A 143 -0.34 5.61 -18.70
C ALA A 143 -1.44 4.61 -18.36
N SER A 144 -2.61 5.15 -18.08
CA SER A 144 -3.92 4.49 -18.11
C SER A 144 -4.29 3.56 -16.94
N ASP A 145 -5.51 3.84 -16.50
CA ASP A 145 -6.36 3.09 -15.59
C ASP A 145 -6.97 1.88 -16.30
N TRP A 146 -7.22 0.82 -15.55
CA TRP A 146 -7.86 -0.41 -16.01
C TRP A 146 -9.29 -0.21 -16.56
N SER A 147 -9.88 0.99 -16.40
CA SER A 147 -11.15 1.37 -17.04
C SER A 147 -11.08 1.44 -18.57
N GLU A 148 -9.89 1.69 -19.14
CA GLU A 148 -9.69 1.84 -20.59
C GLU A 148 -9.85 0.51 -21.33
N GLN A 149 -10.54 0.56 -22.48
CA GLN A 149 -10.87 -0.65 -23.24
C GLN A 149 -9.63 -1.38 -23.77
N SER A 150 -8.52 -0.68 -23.99
CA SER A 150 -7.27 -1.26 -24.51
C SER A 150 -6.54 -2.17 -23.52
N TRP A 151 -6.89 -2.13 -22.23
CA TRP A 151 -6.24 -2.90 -21.16
C TRP A 151 -7.13 -4.01 -20.60
N ARG A 152 -8.31 -4.23 -21.20
CA ARG A 152 -9.27 -5.22 -20.73
C ARG A 152 -9.43 -6.36 -21.73
N ASP A 153 -9.52 -7.59 -21.22
CA ASP A 153 -9.86 -8.74 -22.05
C ASP A 153 -11.38 -8.82 -22.17
N THR A 154 -11.95 -8.23 -23.23
CA THR A 154 -13.39 -8.20 -23.45
C THR A 154 -14.02 -9.57 -23.73
N ASN A 155 -13.21 -10.62 -23.91
CA ASN A 155 -13.72 -12.00 -23.95
C ASN A 155 -14.08 -12.53 -22.56
N PHE A 156 -13.61 -11.88 -21.49
CA PHE A 156 -14.08 -12.14 -20.15
C PHE A 156 -15.47 -11.51 -19.95
N THR A 157 -16.48 -12.34 -19.68
CA THR A 157 -17.88 -11.91 -19.60
C THR A 157 -18.52 -12.29 -18.26
N ALA A 158 -19.81 -11.97 -18.08
CA ALA A 158 -20.58 -12.35 -16.89
C ALA A 158 -20.67 -13.87 -16.67
N ASP A 159 -20.40 -14.68 -17.68
CA ASP A 159 -20.39 -16.15 -17.58
C ASP A 159 -19.00 -16.74 -17.31
N SER A 160 -17.95 -15.94 -17.35
CA SER A 160 -16.59 -16.36 -17.00
C SER A 160 -16.49 -16.72 -15.52
N THR A 161 -15.68 -17.74 -15.22
CA THR A 161 -15.47 -18.26 -13.84
C THR A 161 -13.99 -18.37 -13.46
N VAL A 162 -13.08 -18.05 -14.38
CA VAL A 162 -11.64 -18.20 -14.19
C VAL A 162 -10.94 -16.92 -14.65
N ILE A 163 -10.07 -16.38 -13.81
CA ILE A 163 -9.24 -15.20 -14.09
C ILE A 163 -7.78 -15.63 -14.12
N ALA A 164 -7.13 -15.54 -15.27
CA ALA A 164 -5.76 -15.97 -15.48
C ALA A 164 -4.80 -14.82 -15.83
N THR A 165 -5.32 -13.63 -16.19
CA THR A 165 -4.49 -12.47 -16.56
C THR A 165 -4.99 -11.18 -15.90
N ALA A 166 -4.14 -10.15 -15.89
CA ALA A 166 -4.47 -8.84 -15.36
C ALA A 166 -5.62 -8.17 -16.14
N GLU A 167 -5.65 -8.35 -17.46
CA GLU A 167 -6.67 -7.80 -18.35
C GLU A 167 -8.05 -8.43 -18.09
N GLN A 168 -8.09 -9.72 -17.70
CA GLN A 168 -9.32 -10.39 -17.28
C GLN A 168 -9.82 -9.89 -15.93
N LEU A 169 -8.90 -9.68 -14.98
CA LEU A 169 -9.22 -9.10 -13.67
C LEU A 169 -9.74 -7.66 -13.81
N ALA A 170 -9.14 -6.87 -14.70
CA ALA A 170 -9.60 -5.53 -15.06
C ALA A 170 -10.98 -5.54 -15.71
N GLN A 171 -11.23 -6.47 -16.65
CA GLN A 171 -12.56 -6.63 -17.24
C GLN A 171 -13.60 -7.06 -16.20
N PHE A 172 -13.24 -7.94 -15.26
CA PHE A 172 -14.10 -8.32 -14.14
C PHE A 172 -14.50 -7.09 -13.30
N ALA A 173 -13.53 -6.28 -12.87
CA ALA A 173 -13.81 -5.06 -12.09
C ALA A 173 -14.70 -4.09 -12.86
N TRP A 174 -14.45 -3.91 -14.16
CA TRP A 174 -15.29 -3.09 -15.03
C TRP A 174 -16.72 -3.63 -15.14
N LEU A 175 -16.91 -4.93 -15.29
CA LEU A 175 -18.24 -5.56 -15.34
C LEU A 175 -19.02 -5.32 -14.05
N VAL A 176 -18.39 -5.46 -12.89
CA VAL A 176 -19.00 -5.15 -11.58
C VAL A 176 -19.43 -3.69 -11.53
N ASN A 177 -18.51 -2.77 -11.88
CA ASN A 177 -18.77 -1.33 -11.88
C ASN A 177 -19.83 -0.89 -12.91
N ASN A 178 -20.18 -1.75 -13.88
CA ASN A 178 -21.22 -1.51 -14.88
C ASN A 178 -22.46 -2.41 -14.67
N GLY A 179 -22.68 -2.89 -13.44
CA GLY A 179 -23.95 -3.51 -13.02
C GLY A 179 -24.00 -5.03 -13.06
N THR A 180 -22.92 -5.72 -13.45
CA THR A 180 -22.85 -7.19 -13.38
C THR A 180 -22.45 -7.61 -11.97
N THR A 181 -23.39 -8.12 -11.17
CA THR A 181 -23.14 -8.44 -9.76
C THR A 181 -22.40 -9.76 -9.54
N PHE A 182 -22.40 -10.68 -10.51
CA PHE A 182 -21.93 -12.06 -10.36
C PHE A 182 -22.67 -12.86 -9.27
N ALA A 183 -23.93 -12.49 -8.98
CA ALA A 183 -24.77 -13.20 -8.01
C ALA A 183 -24.83 -14.72 -8.28
N GLY A 184 -24.51 -15.52 -7.26
CA GLY A 184 -24.52 -16.99 -7.33
C GLY A 184 -23.41 -17.60 -8.19
N LYS A 185 -22.44 -16.80 -8.66
CA LYS A 185 -21.28 -17.28 -9.42
C LYS A 185 -20.07 -17.42 -8.50
N THR A 186 -19.20 -18.37 -8.85
CA THR A 186 -17.87 -18.50 -8.24
C THR A 186 -16.81 -18.22 -9.29
N LEU A 187 -15.93 -17.28 -8.98
CA LEU A 187 -14.75 -16.93 -9.78
C LEU A 187 -13.50 -17.40 -9.05
N ALA A 188 -12.52 -17.92 -9.77
CA ALA A 188 -11.24 -18.34 -9.20
C ALA A 188 -10.05 -17.78 -9.98
N LEU A 189 -8.98 -17.43 -9.27
CA LEU A 189 -7.69 -17.15 -9.91
C LEU A 189 -7.06 -18.45 -10.41
N ALA A 190 -6.59 -18.43 -11.66
CA ALA A 190 -5.87 -19.53 -12.30
C ALA A 190 -4.34 -19.35 -12.22
N ALA A 191 -3.88 -18.12 -12.01
CA ALA A 191 -2.48 -17.73 -11.95
C ALA A 191 -2.29 -16.62 -10.94
N ASP A 192 -1.03 -16.39 -10.54
CA ASP A 192 -0.67 -15.15 -9.86
C ASP A 192 -0.79 -14.01 -10.87
N ILE A 193 -1.42 -12.90 -10.46
CA ILE A 193 -1.72 -11.76 -11.32
C ILE A 193 -0.87 -10.57 -10.90
N ASP A 194 -0.10 -10.03 -11.84
CA ASP A 194 0.59 -8.77 -11.64
C ASP A 194 -0.18 -7.65 -12.36
N LEU A 195 -0.71 -6.70 -11.60
CA LEU A 195 -1.41 -5.52 -12.12
C LEU A 195 -0.44 -4.44 -12.63
N GLY A 196 0.87 -4.67 -12.57
CA GLY A 196 1.90 -3.80 -13.11
C GLY A 196 1.95 -2.40 -12.47
N ALA A 197 1.21 -2.17 -11.38
CA ALA A 197 1.04 -0.86 -10.74
C ALA A 197 0.36 0.21 -11.62
N HIS A 198 -0.51 -0.23 -12.53
CA HIS A 198 -1.51 0.64 -13.15
C HIS A 198 -2.52 1.13 -12.10
N TYR A 199 -3.11 2.31 -12.34
CA TYR A 199 -4.20 2.81 -11.51
C TYR A 199 -5.34 1.79 -11.51
N TRP A 200 -5.65 1.29 -10.32
CA TRP A 200 -6.72 0.34 -10.10
C TRP A 200 -8.01 1.08 -9.71
N THR A 201 -9.07 0.78 -10.45
CA THR A 201 -10.42 1.11 -10.04
C THR A 201 -10.99 -0.07 -9.24
N PRO A 202 -11.36 0.10 -7.96
CA PRO A 202 -11.92 -0.97 -7.13
C PRO A 202 -13.06 -1.72 -7.83
N ALA A 203 -13.09 -3.04 -7.70
CA ALA A 203 -14.21 -3.85 -8.16
C ALA A 203 -15.41 -3.63 -7.22
N GLY A 204 -16.40 -2.91 -7.73
CA GLY A 204 -17.63 -2.59 -7.05
C GLY A 204 -17.57 -1.35 -6.16
N GLY A 205 -18.69 -0.65 -6.10
CA GLY A 205 -18.93 0.53 -5.25
C GLY A 205 -20.29 0.45 -4.55
N ASP A 206 -20.67 1.49 -3.83
CA ASP A 206 -21.89 1.45 -3.00
C ASP A 206 -23.17 1.12 -3.81
N SER A 207 -23.26 1.61 -5.05
CA SER A 207 -24.38 1.36 -5.98
C SER A 207 -24.23 0.11 -6.86
N ALA A 208 -23.02 -0.46 -6.96
CA ALA A 208 -22.69 -1.56 -7.86
C ALA A 208 -21.80 -2.56 -7.13
N ARG A 209 -22.40 -3.42 -6.30
CA ARG A 209 -21.67 -4.30 -5.39
C ARG A 209 -21.37 -5.64 -6.05
N PHE A 210 -20.19 -6.20 -5.77
CA PHE A 210 -19.90 -7.59 -6.10
C PHE A 210 -20.72 -8.51 -5.19
N ASN A 211 -21.43 -9.48 -5.75
CA ASN A 211 -22.34 -10.39 -5.04
C ASN A 211 -22.05 -11.87 -5.35
N GLY A 212 -20.82 -12.19 -5.74
CA GLY A 212 -20.38 -13.55 -6.03
C GLY A 212 -19.36 -14.07 -5.01
N VAL A 213 -18.79 -15.23 -5.31
CA VAL A 213 -17.68 -15.82 -4.54
C VAL A 213 -16.39 -15.63 -5.34
N PHE A 214 -15.42 -14.91 -4.79
CA PHE A 214 -14.10 -14.72 -5.40
C PHE A 214 -13.05 -15.55 -4.65
N LYS A 215 -12.52 -16.57 -5.30
CA LYS A 215 -11.48 -17.46 -4.76
C LYS A 215 -10.12 -17.08 -5.29
N GLY A 216 -9.25 -16.58 -4.43
CA GLY A 216 -7.83 -16.44 -4.73
C GLY A 216 -7.15 -17.79 -4.98
N ALA A 217 -7.72 -18.90 -4.49
CA ALA A 217 -7.17 -20.25 -4.68
C ALA A 217 -5.69 -20.38 -4.27
N GLY A 218 -5.27 -19.60 -3.26
CA GLY A 218 -3.88 -19.53 -2.79
C GLY A 218 -2.93 -18.73 -3.70
N ARG A 219 -3.45 -18.07 -4.74
CA ARG A 219 -2.71 -17.20 -5.66
C ARG A 219 -2.62 -15.78 -5.16
N SER A 220 -1.63 -15.06 -5.68
CA SER A 220 -1.39 -13.66 -5.35
C SER A 220 -1.86 -12.69 -6.44
N ILE A 221 -2.31 -11.53 -6.00
CA ILE A 221 -2.38 -10.31 -6.82
C ILE A 221 -1.28 -9.37 -6.32
N SER A 222 -0.46 -8.85 -7.23
CA SER A 222 0.59 -7.86 -6.95
C SER A 222 0.40 -6.60 -7.78
N GLY A 223 1.12 -5.53 -7.43
CA GLY A 223 1.10 -4.29 -8.20
C GLY A 223 -0.25 -3.57 -8.14
N LEU A 224 -1.03 -3.77 -7.06
CA LEU A 224 -2.27 -3.03 -6.86
C LEU A 224 -1.91 -1.59 -6.45
N PHE A 225 -2.30 -0.60 -7.27
CA PHE A 225 -2.01 0.80 -7.00
C PHE A 225 -3.29 1.64 -7.03
N ILE A 226 -3.57 2.33 -5.93
CA ILE A 226 -4.70 3.23 -5.79
C ILE A 226 -4.18 4.52 -5.16
N GLU A 227 -4.38 5.65 -5.82
CA GLU A 227 -4.04 6.98 -5.30
C GLU A 227 -5.26 7.89 -5.52
N ASN A 228 -6.22 7.75 -4.61
CA ASN A 228 -7.49 8.46 -4.65
C ASN A 228 -7.85 9.00 -3.24
N PRO A 229 -7.02 9.90 -2.69
CA PRO A 229 -7.19 10.40 -1.33
C PRO A 229 -8.54 11.08 -1.17
N GLY A 230 -9.24 10.77 -0.08
CA GLY A 230 -10.55 11.34 0.23
C GLY A 230 -11.75 10.65 -0.45
N VAL A 231 -11.53 9.68 -1.34
CA VAL A 231 -12.61 8.88 -1.94
C VAL A 231 -12.82 7.57 -1.17
N PRO A 232 -14.03 7.26 -0.71
CA PRO A 232 -14.25 6.09 0.12
C PRO A 232 -14.26 4.77 -0.67
N TYR A 233 -14.26 3.64 0.05
CA TYR A 233 -14.42 2.28 -0.50
C TYR A 233 -13.27 1.87 -1.43
N GLN A 234 -12.05 1.93 -0.89
CA GLN A 234 -10.84 1.60 -1.64
C GLN A 234 -10.31 0.22 -1.27
N GLY A 235 -9.77 -0.49 -2.27
CA GLY A 235 -9.24 -1.84 -2.17
C GLY A 235 -9.25 -2.55 -3.51
N LEU A 236 -8.85 -3.82 -3.55
CA LEU A 236 -9.10 -4.64 -4.74
C LEU A 236 -10.60 -4.64 -5.07
N PHE A 237 -11.43 -4.84 -4.05
CA PHE A 237 -12.86 -4.61 -4.07
C PHE A 237 -13.20 -3.33 -3.31
N GLY A 238 -14.10 -2.51 -3.84
CA GLY A 238 -14.60 -1.36 -3.09
C GLY A 238 -15.68 -1.79 -2.12
N VAL A 239 -16.75 -2.42 -2.63
CA VAL A 239 -17.84 -2.97 -1.81
C VAL A 239 -18.26 -4.36 -2.30
N ILE A 240 -18.33 -5.32 -1.36
CA ILE A 240 -18.95 -6.64 -1.59
C ILE A 240 -20.27 -6.75 -0.82
N ASP A 241 -21.27 -7.38 -1.42
CA ASP A 241 -22.64 -7.51 -0.90
C ASP A 241 -22.79 -8.67 0.10
N ILE A 242 -23.95 -8.79 0.74
CA ILE A 242 -24.21 -9.71 1.86
C ILE A 242 -24.05 -11.20 1.51
N ASN A 243 -24.28 -11.60 0.25
CA ASN A 243 -24.08 -13.00 -0.18
C ASN A 243 -22.73 -13.21 -0.88
N ALA A 244 -21.86 -12.20 -0.87
CA ALA A 244 -20.54 -12.29 -1.46
C ALA A 244 -19.54 -12.91 -0.49
N SER A 245 -18.50 -13.55 -1.03
CA SER A 245 -17.31 -13.90 -0.26
C SER A 245 -16.04 -13.63 -1.04
N VAL A 246 -14.99 -13.23 -0.34
CA VAL A 246 -13.60 -13.18 -0.87
C VAL A 246 -12.76 -14.13 -0.04
N GLU A 247 -12.21 -15.15 -0.69
CA GLU A 247 -11.60 -16.31 -0.04
C GLU A 247 -10.18 -16.57 -0.55
N ASP A 248 -9.25 -16.95 0.34
CA ASP A 248 -7.95 -17.54 -0.01
C ASP A 248 -7.10 -16.68 -0.97
N LEU A 249 -7.15 -15.36 -0.80
CA LEU A 249 -6.47 -14.39 -1.66
C LEU A 249 -5.26 -13.75 -0.95
N VAL A 250 -4.16 -13.60 -1.68
CA VAL A 250 -2.97 -12.89 -1.20
C VAL A 250 -2.78 -11.61 -2.02
N LEU A 251 -2.89 -10.45 -1.38
CA LEU A 251 -2.37 -9.20 -1.93
C LEU A 251 -0.89 -9.08 -1.56
N ALA A 252 0.00 -9.41 -2.50
CA ALA A 252 1.44 -9.55 -2.23
C ALA A 252 2.19 -8.22 -2.12
N HIS A 253 1.61 -7.12 -2.60
CA HIS A 253 2.09 -5.75 -2.42
C HIS A 253 1.04 -4.75 -2.96
N GLY A 254 0.22 -4.16 -2.09
CA GLY A 254 -0.67 -3.06 -2.41
C GLY A 254 -0.08 -1.71 -2.00
N ASP A 255 -0.23 -0.68 -2.84
CA ASP A 255 0.00 0.72 -2.46
C ASP A 255 -1.31 1.48 -2.65
N ILE A 256 -2.02 1.68 -1.54
CA ILE A 256 -3.39 2.19 -1.53
C ILE A 256 -3.42 3.45 -0.69
N ARG A 257 -3.83 4.57 -1.28
CA ARG A 257 -4.16 5.82 -0.60
C ARG A 257 -5.59 6.20 -0.94
N GLY A 258 -6.48 5.99 0.02
CA GLY A 258 -7.91 6.22 -0.12
C GLY A 258 -8.49 7.25 0.85
N GLY A 259 -9.81 7.37 0.85
CA GLY A 259 -10.59 8.02 1.89
C GLY A 259 -11.06 7.02 2.94
N ASP A 260 -12.30 7.18 3.39
CA ASP A 260 -12.91 6.28 4.38
C ASP A 260 -13.14 4.87 3.81
N TYR A 261 -13.19 3.84 4.66
CA TYR A 261 -13.40 2.45 4.22
C TYR A 261 -12.31 1.99 3.24
N SER A 262 -11.05 2.10 3.65
CA SER A 262 -9.90 1.67 2.85
C SER A 262 -9.37 0.35 3.37
N GLY A 263 -9.36 -0.68 2.52
CA GLY A 263 -8.83 -2.01 2.82
C GLY A 263 -7.91 -2.50 1.70
N GLY A 264 -6.92 -3.34 2.02
CA GLY A 264 -6.10 -3.97 0.98
C GLY A 264 -6.95 -4.80 0.01
N VAL A 265 -7.80 -5.67 0.57
CA VAL A 265 -8.63 -6.60 -0.19
C VAL A 265 -10.01 -6.03 -0.43
N VAL A 266 -10.67 -5.50 0.61
CA VAL A 266 -12.04 -4.97 0.50
C VAL A 266 -12.19 -3.64 1.24
N GLY A 267 -12.72 -2.60 0.61
CA GLY A 267 -13.06 -1.35 1.30
C GLY A 267 -14.16 -1.58 2.36
N ARG A 268 -15.32 -2.09 1.93
CA ARG A 268 -16.43 -2.49 2.82
C ARG A 268 -17.01 -3.84 2.44
N ALA A 269 -17.07 -4.75 3.40
CA ALA A 269 -17.66 -6.07 3.22
C ALA A 269 -18.99 -6.20 3.96
N TYR A 270 -20.09 -6.35 3.22
CA TYR A 270 -21.34 -6.82 3.80
C TYR A 270 -21.34 -8.33 4.00
N GLY A 271 -20.76 -9.07 3.06
CA GLY A 271 -20.56 -10.51 3.13
C GLY A 271 -19.28 -10.92 3.87
N GLU A 272 -18.67 -12.02 3.43
CA GLU A 272 -17.59 -12.70 4.16
C GLU A 272 -16.20 -12.41 3.56
N VAL A 273 -15.19 -12.27 4.44
CA VAL A 273 -13.78 -12.19 4.06
C VAL A 273 -12.99 -13.25 4.81
N TRP A 274 -12.43 -14.20 4.08
CA TRP A 274 -11.93 -15.45 4.66
C TRP A 274 -10.53 -15.83 4.14
N ARG A 275 -9.58 -16.07 5.06
CA ARG A 275 -8.19 -16.48 4.73
C ARG A 275 -7.48 -15.56 3.74
N CYS A 276 -7.78 -14.26 3.79
CA CYS A 276 -7.17 -13.25 2.95
C CYS A 276 -5.91 -12.66 3.61
N ARG A 277 -4.89 -12.34 2.81
CA ARG A 277 -3.64 -11.75 3.27
C ARG A 277 -3.33 -10.46 2.53
N ALA A 278 -2.79 -9.47 3.22
CA ALA A 278 -2.35 -8.22 2.61
C ALA A 278 -0.93 -7.81 3.06
N ALA A 279 -0.17 -7.25 2.13
CA ALA A 279 1.15 -6.66 2.33
C ALA A 279 1.27 -5.36 1.51
N GLY A 280 2.21 -4.47 1.89
CA GLY A 280 2.45 -3.19 1.23
C GLY A 280 2.17 -1.97 2.13
N VAL A 281 1.59 -0.91 1.55
CA VAL A 281 1.24 0.35 2.24
C VAL A 281 -0.23 0.65 2.00
N ILE A 282 -0.99 0.80 3.08
CA ILE A 282 -2.43 1.07 3.02
C ILE A 282 -2.72 2.29 3.90
N ALA A 283 -3.06 3.39 3.27
CA ALA A 283 -3.42 4.63 3.93
C ALA A 283 -4.84 5.07 3.56
N GLY A 284 -5.56 5.63 4.52
CA GLY A 284 -6.92 6.13 4.29
C GLY A 284 -7.35 7.20 5.27
N GLY A 285 -8.63 7.56 5.20
CA GLY A 285 -9.31 8.43 6.16
C GLY A 285 -9.68 7.65 7.42
N SER A 286 -10.96 7.36 7.60
CA SER A 286 -11.49 6.55 8.70
C SER A 286 -11.81 5.11 8.27
N MET A 287 -11.82 4.17 9.20
CA MET A 287 -12.09 2.75 8.93
C MET A 287 -11.10 2.19 7.92
N VAL A 288 -9.83 2.17 8.33
CA VAL A 288 -8.70 1.70 7.51
C VAL A 288 -8.21 0.37 8.06
N GLY A 289 -8.12 -0.64 7.19
CA GLY A 289 -7.63 -1.96 7.54
C GLY A 289 -6.63 -2.51 6.54
N GLY A 290 -5.69 -3.33 6.99
CA GLY A 290 -4.78 -4.00 6.06
C GLY A 290 -5.51 -4.94 5.09
N VAL A 291 -6.54 -5.63 5.57
CA VAL A 291 -7.37 -6.53 4.74
C VAL A 291 -8.69 -5.87 4.36
N ALA A 292 -9.40 -5.32 5.34
CA ALA A 292 -10.72 -4.73 5.11
C ALA A 292 -10.92 -3.39 5.82
N GLY A 293 -11.47 -2.37 5.15
CA GLY A 293 -11.79 -1.10 5.83
C GLY A 293 -12.89 -1.28 6.88
N CYS A 294 -14.00 -1.89 6.48
CA CYS A 294 -15.13 -2.25 7.34
C CYS A 294 -15.69 -3.62 6.99
N THR A 295 -16.09 -4.40 8.00
CA THR A 295 -16.75 -5.69 7.86
C THR A 295 -18.06 -5.72 8.65
N GLU A 296 -19.18 -5.97 7.96
CA GLU A 296 -20.49 -6.24 8.55
C GLU A 296 -20.70 -7.74 8.76
N GLY A 297 -20.21 -8.56 7.82
CA GLY A 297 -20.19 -10.01 7.90
C GLY A 297 -18.96 -10.56 8.63
N ILE A 298 -18.68 -11.84 8.41
CA ILE A 298 -17.60 -12.57 9.09
C ILE A 298 -16.23 -12.18 8.50
N LEU A 299 -15.27 -11.90 9.39
CA LEU A 299 -13.86 -11.74 9.08
C LEU A 299 -13.05 -12.85 9.77
N GLU A 300 -12.55 -13.82 9.01
CA GLU A 300 -11.89 -14.99 9.60
C GLU A 300 -10.57 -15.35 8.92
N GLY A 301 -9.57 -15.74 9.73
CA GLY A 301 -8.33 -16.33 9.23
C GLY A 301 -7.47 -15.36 8.43
N CYS A 302 -7.74 -14.05 8.53
CA CYS A 302 -7.12 -13.02 7.72
C CYS A 302 -5.82 -12.53 8.34
N ALA A 303 -4.84 -12.17 7.50
CA ALA A 303 -3.54 -11.71 7.97
C ALA A 303 -3.07 -10.42 7.28
N ASN A 304 -2.41 -9.56 8.03
CA ASN A 304 -1.79 -8.35 7.50
C ASN A 304 -0.29 -8.27 7.81
N ALA A 305 0.48 -7.87 6.80
CA ALA A 305 1.87 -7.46 6.88
C ALA A 305 2.09 -6.06 6.27
N ALA A 306 1.05 -5.39 5.79
CA ALA A 306 1.13 -4.03 5.28
C ALA A 306 1.29 -3.01 6.40
N SER A 307 1.99 -1.90 6.14
CA SER A 307 1.90 -0.71 6.99
C SER A 307 0.54 -0.06 6.78
N VAL A 308 -0.22 0.13 7.86
CA VAL A 308 -1.59 0.66 7.83
C VAL A 308 -1.63 2.01 8.55
N SER A 309 -2.14 3.05 7.87
CA SER A 309 -2.28 4.38 8.46
C SER A 309 -3.61 5.06 8.18
N GLY A 310 -4.16 5.80 9.14
CA GLY A 310 -5.38 6.59 8.92
C GLY A 310 -5.73 7.52 10.07
N ALA A 311 -6.89 8.16 9.98
CA ALA A 311 -7.38 9.10 10.99
C ALA A 311 -8.10 8.40 12.15
N SER A 312 -9.11 7.57 11.88
CA SER A 312 -9.95 6.98 12.95
C SER A 312 -10.34 5.55 12.64
N ALA A 313 -10.47 4.70 13.65
CA ALA A 313 -10.76 3.27 13.50
C ALA A 313 -9.77 2.61 12.53
N VAL A 314 -8.50 2.57 12.95
CA VAL A 314 -7.39 2.03 12.17
C VAL A 314 -6.97 0.69 12.76
N GLY A 315 -7.08 -0.38 11.97
CA GLY A 315 -6.72 -1.72 12.40
C GLY A 315 -5.72 -2.39 11.47
N GLY A 316 -4.82 -3.22 12.00
CA GLY A 316 -3.91 -3.96 11.14
C GLY A 316 -4.64 -4.89 10.16
N VAL A 317 -5.74 -5.53 10.58
CA VAL A 317 -6.56 -6.36 9.69
C VAL A 317 -7.82 -5.64 9.25
N ALA A 318 -8.58 -5.04 10.18
CA ALA A 318 -9.79 -4.29 9.85
C ALA A 318 -9.94 -2.98 10.61
N GLY A 319 -10.37 -1.91 9.93
CA GLY A 319 -10.67 -0.65 10.61
C GLY A 319 -11.85 -0.78 11.57
N LEU A 320 -12.98 -1.30 11.06
CA LEU A 320 -14.20 -1.58 11.82
C LEU A 320 -14.66 -3.03 11.59
N ALA A 321 -14.90 -3.77 12.68
CA ALA A 321 -15.47 -5.12 12.62
C ALA A 321 -16.81 -5.19 13.37
N ARG A 322 -17.92 -5.19 12.63
CA ARG A 322 -19.29 -5.31 13.17
C ARG A 322 -19.74 -6.76 13.32
N GLY A 323 -19.37 -7.63 12.39
CA GLY A 323 -19.63 -9.08 12.48
C GLY A 323 -18.67 -9.84 13.41
N GLY A 324 -17.66 -9.15 13.96
CA GLY A 324 -16.58 -9.75 14.74
C GLY A 324 -15.40 -10.20 13.87
N ALA A 325 -14.35 -10.69 14.52
CA ALA A 325 -13.18 -11.24 13.84
C ALA A 325 -12.62 -12.45 14.57
N GLY A 326 -12.26 -13.49 13.82
CA GLY A 326 -11.69 -14.72 14.35
C GLY A 326 -10.40 -15.13 13.64
N ASP A 327 -9.44 -15.65 14.39
CA ASP A 327 -8.19 -16.21 13.82
C ASP A 327 -7.41 -15.22 12.95
N CYS A 328 -7.51 -13.93 13.26
CA CYS A 328 -6.88 -12.88 12.47
C CYS A 328 -5.53 -12.47 13.06
N SER A 329 -4.56 -12.15 12.22
CA SER A 329 -3.21 -11.78 12.67
C SER A 329 -2.66 -10.53 11.99
N ASN A 330 -1.97 -9.68 12.73
CA ASN A 330 -1.24 -8.54 12.18
C ASN A 330 0.24 -8.59 12.55
N SER A 331 1.09 -8.28 11.57
CA SER A 331 2.53 -8.11 11.72
C SER A 331 3.05 -6.77 11.17
N GLY A 332 2.21 -6.04 10.42
CA GLY A 332 2.55 -4.73 9.88
C GLY A 332 2.37 -3.61 10.93
N ALA A 333 3.08 -2.50 10.75
CA ALA A 333 2.91 -1.34 11.62
C ALA A 333 1.53 -0.70 11.42
N VAL A 334 0.89 -0.28 12.51
CA VAL A 334 -0.42 0.36 12.50
C VAL A 334 -0.32 1.72 13.18
N SER A 335 -0.76 2.78 12.50
CA SER A 335 -0.65 4.13 13.01
C SER A 335 -1.90 4.95 12.73
N GLY A 336 -2.46 5.65 13.71
CA GLY A 336 -3.56 6.59 13.41
C GLY A 336 -3.84 7.64 14.48
N ALA A 337 -4.84 8.48 14.26
CA ALA A 337 -5.24 9.45 15.27
C ALA A 337 -6.10 8.78 16.37
N ASN A 338 -7.25 8.18 16.05
CA ASN A 338 -8.21 7.65 17.03
C ASN A 338 -8.52 6.16 16.81
N ASP A 339 -8.83 5.43 17.88
CA ASP A 339 -9.26 4.02 17.83
C ASP A 339 -8.30 3.15 16.99
N VAL A 340 -7.07 3.02 17.50
CA VAL A 340 -5.99 2.33 16.79
C VAL A 340 -5.76 0.96 17.42
N GLY A 341 -5.98 -0.10 16.64
CA GLY A 341 -5.83 -1.48 17.11
C GLY A 341 -4.84 -2.26 16.25
N GLY A 342 -4.03 -3.13 16.87
CA GLY A 342 -3.13 -3.98 16.08
C GLY A 342 -3.87 -4.93 15.15
N VAL A 343 -5.08 -5.39 15.48
CA VAL A 343 -5.92 -6.22 14.59
C VAL A 343 -7.15 -5.46 14.10
N VAL A 344 -7.93 -4.89 15.04
CA VAL A 344 -9.17 -4.17 14.73
C VAL A 344 -9.16 -2.78 15.35
N GLY A 345 -9.42 -1.73 14.58
CA GLY A 345 -9.51 -0.37 15.15
C GLY A 345 -10.68 -0.23 16.14
N PHE A 346 -11.89 -0.49 15.66
CA PHE A 346 -13.12 -0.50 16.45
C PHE A 346 -13.88 -1.81 16.29
N ALA A 347 -14.23 -2.48 17.39
CA ALA A 347 -14.98 -3.74 17.38
C ALA A 347 -16.42 -3.58 17.91
N ASN A 348 -17.39 -3.98 17.09
CA ASN A 348 -18.80 -4.10 17.44
C ASN A 348 -19.26 -5.57 17.52
N GLY A 349 -18.45 -6.51 17.05
CA GLY A 349 -18.61 -7.95 17.28
C GLY A 349 -17.42 -8.54 18.04
N ASP A 350 -17.56 -9.79 18.47
CA ASP A 350 -16.56 -10.49 19.27
C ASP A 350 -15.24 -10.69 18.51
N LEU A 351 -14.13 -10.61 19.25
CA LEU A 351 -12.80 -10.93 18.76
C LEU A 351 -12.30 -12.21 19.43
N ARG A 352 -11.90 -13.19 18.62
CA ARG A 352 -11.41 -14.48 19.13
C ARG A 352 -10.15 -14.94 18.44
N ARG A 353 -9.17 -15.41 19.21
CA ARG A 353 -7.91 -15.96 18.66
C ARG A 353 -7.20 -15.00 17.71
N CYS A 354 -7.28 -13.70 18.00
CA CYS A 354 -6.63 -12.66 17.21
C CYS A 354 -5.23 -12.34 17.76
N ALA A 355 -4.26 -12.12 16.88
CA ALA A 355 -2.87 -11.91 17.26
C ALA A 355 -2.28 -10.64 16.63
N ASN A 356 -1.50 -9.88 17.40
CA ASN A 356 -0.71 -8.78 16.87
C ASN A 356 0.77 -8.91 17.26
N SER A 357 1.65 -8.71 16.29
CA SER A 357 3.10 -8.56 16.49
C SER A 357 3.65 -7.27 15.88
N GLY A 358 2.83 -6.50 15.17
CA GLY A 358 3.22 -5.20 14.61
C GLY A 358 3.16 -4.08 15.64
N ALA A 359 3.98 -3.04 15.47
CA ALA A 359 3.91 -1.85 16.32
C ALA A 359 2.58 -1.10 16.11
N VAL A 360 1.97 -0.61 17.19
CA VAL A 360 0.70 0.11 17.19
C VAL A 360 0.90 1.48 17.84
N ALA A 361 0.68 2.56 17.09
CA ALA A 361 0.95 3.92 17.57
C ALA A 361 -0.20 4.89 17.24
N ALA A 362 -0.85 5.44 18.26
CA ALA A 362 -1.72 6.59 18.09
C ALA A 362 -0.97 7.92 18.25
N HIS A 363 -1.38 8.99 17.56
CA HIS A 363 -0.68 10.29 17.60
C HIS A 363 -1.53 11.47 18.06
N GLU A 364 -2.85 11.35 18.08
CA GLU A 364 -3.74 12.43 18.55
C GLU A 364 -4.76 11.92 19.58
N GLY A 365 -5.35 10.77 19.30
CA GLY A 365 -6.58 10.30 19.90
C GLY A 365 -6.42 9.38 21.10
N GLU A 366 -7.58 9.06 21.67
CA GLU A 366 -7.67 8.56 23.03
C GLU A 366 -7.34 7.08 23.18
N ARG A 367 -7.66 6.21 22.21
CA ARG A 367 -7.76 4.76 22.45
C ARG A 367 -6.85 3.95 21.55
N THR A 368 -5.92 3.24 22.16
CA THR A 368 -4.97 2.38 21.47
C THR A 368 -4.91 1.02 22.13
N GLY A 369 -4.93 -0.06 21.34
CA GLY A 369 -4.67 -1.37 21.90
C GLY A 369 -3.95 -2.34 20.98
N GLY A 370 -3.22 -3.27 21.59
CA GLY A 370 -2.44 -4.25 20.85
C GLY A 370 -3.29 -5.13 19.93
N VAL A 371 -4.54 -5.41 20.28
CA VAL A 371 -5.48 -6.17 19.44
C VAL A 371 -6.62 -5.27 18.96
N ALA A 372 -7.24 -4.53 19.87
CA ALA A 372 -8.35 -3.63 19.55
C ALA A 372 -8.11 -2.20 20.06
N GLY A 373 -8.45 -1.18 19.28
CA GLY A 373 -8.46 0.20 19.79
C GLY A 373 -9.56 0.37 20.83
N SER A 374 -10.80 0.16 20.40
CA SER A 374 -11.97 0.18 21.28
C SER A 374 -13.04 -0.84 20.89
N CYS A 375 -13.94 -1.11 21.82
CA CYS A 375 -14.99 -2.11 21.69
C CYS A 375 -16.34 -1.62 22.25
N SER A 376 -17.43 -2.05 21.63
CA SER A 376 -18.80 -1.74 22.06
C SER A 376 -19.42 -2.91 22.84
N ASN A 377 -18.93 -3.16 24.05
CA ASN A 377 -19.43 -4.21 24.97
C ASN A 377 -19.32 -5.65 24.42
N VAL A 378 -18.28 -5.94 23.63
CA VAL A 378 -18.05 -7.24 23.00
C VAL A 378 -17.09 -8.11 23.83
N SER A 379 -16.96 -9.40 23.50
CA SER A 379 -15.95 -10.27 24.10
C SER A 379 -14.64 -10.27 23.30
N LEU A 380 -13.52 -10.18 24.01
CA LEU A 380 -12.18 -10.50 23.49
C LEU A 380 -11.71 -11.78 24.17
N SER A 381 -11.46 -12.82 23.38
CA SER A 381 -11.09 -14.13 23.91
C SER A 381 -9.87 -14.72 23.21
N GLU A 382 -8.93 -15.24 23.99
CA GLU A 382 -7.76 -15.96 23.46
C GLU A 382 -6.91 -15.09 22.51
N CYS A 383 -6.92 -13.77 22.70
CA CYS A 383 -6.17 -12.84 21.87
C CYS A 383 -4.78 -12.56 22.44
N THR A 384 -3.80 -12.30 21.56
CA THR A 384 -2.41 -12.07 21.96
C THR A 384 -1.82 -10.82 21.34
N ASN A 385 -1.00 -10.11 22.11
CA ASN A 385 -0.17 -9.03 21.60
C ASN A 385 1.30 -9.25 21.96
N SER A 386 2.19 -9.08 21.00
CA SER A 386 3.65 -9.02 21.18
C SER A 386 4.28 -7.78 20.56
N GLY A 387 3.50 -6.96 19.85
CA GLY A 387 3.96 -5.70 19.30
C GLY A 387 3.91 -4.59 20.34
N ASP A 388 4.79 -3.60 20.22
CA ASP A 388 4.77 -2.43 21.10
C ASP A 388 3.52 -1.57 20.82
N VAL A 389 2.92 -1.04 21.88
CA VAL A 389 1.68 -0.25 21.85
C VAL A 389 1.95 1.09 22.54
N GLY A 390 1.71 2.19 21.83
CA GLY A 390 1.90 3.55 22.34
C GLY A 390 0.82 4.51 21.84
N GLY A 391 0.58 5.58 22.59
CA GLY A 391 -0.46 6.56 22.28
C GLY A 391 -0.63 7.63 23.38
N PRO A 392 -1.11 8.83 23.05
CA PRO A 392 -1.07 9.97 23.98
C PRO A 392 -2.05 9.88 25.15
N ALA A 393 -2.96 8.89 25.18
CA ALA A 393 -4.00 8.76 26.20
C ALA A 393 -4.17 7.30 26.68
N THR A 394 -5.26 6.61 26.37
CA THR A 394 -5.60 5.26 26.85
C THR A 394 -4.97 4.18 25.98
N VAL A 395 -4.00 3.46 26.56
CA VAL A 395 -3.20 2.46 25.85
C VAL A 395 -3.27 1.12 26.57
N GLY A 396 -3.91 0.12 25.96
CA GLY A 396 -4.01 -1.22 26.51
C GLY A 396 -3.17 -2.23 25.75
N GLY A 397 -2.46 -3.12 26.45
CA GLY A 397 -1.69 -4.17 25.78
C GLY A 397 -2.55 -5.09 24.89
N ILE A 398 -3.84 -5.27 25.22
CA ILE A 398 -4.82 -5.96 24.37
C ILE A 398 -5.85 -4.99 23.80
N VAL A 399 -6.45 -4.15 24.63
CA VAL A 399 -7.52 -3.24 24.21
C VAL A 399 -7.45 -1.90 24.92
N GLY A 400 -7.56 -0.78 24.18
CA GLY A 400 -7.59 0.54 24.79
C GLY A 400 -8.83 0.73 25.68
N ASP A 401 -10.00 0.55 25.08
CA ASP A 401 -11.31 0.65 25.76
C ASP A 401 -12.21 -0.55 25.43
N PRO A 402 -12.45 -1.46 26.38
CA PRO A 402 -13.31 -2.62 26.18
C PRO A 402 -14.81 -2.33 26.33
N GLY A 403 -15.20 -1.11 26.75
CA GLY A 403 -16.55 -0.84 27.24
C GLY A 403 -16.90 -1.71 28.45
N LEU A 404 -18.07 -2.35 28.41
CA LEU A 404 -18.60 -3.28 29.43
C LEU A 404 -18.38 -4.76 29.09
N GLY A 405 -17.51 -5.06 28.11
CA GLY A 405 -17.28 -6.39 27.56
C GLY A 405 -16.52 -7.37 28.47
N LEU A 406 -16.32 -8.60 27.99
CA LEU A 406 -15.52 -9.63 28.64
C LEU A 406 -14.16 -9.79 27.95
N ILE A 407 -13.07 -9.63 28.70
CA ILE A 407 -11.72 -10.00 28.27
C ILE A 407 -11.33 -11.30 28.97
N ASP A 408 -11.15 -12.39 28.21
CA ASP A 408 -10.86 -13.72 28.73
C ASP A 408 -9.66 -14.36 28.02
N ARG A 409 -8.71 -14.91 28.79
CA ARG A 409 -7.58 -15.69 28.24
C ARG A 409 -6.70 -14.91 27.24
N CYS A 410 -6.58 -13.60 27.40
CA CYS A 410 -5.73 -12.77 26.55
C CYS A 410 -4.32 -12.60 27.12
N VAL A 411 -3.31 -12.47 26.26
CA VAL A 411 -1.90 -12.35 26.67
C VAL A 411 -1.23 -11.17 25.99
N ASN A 412 -0.74 -10.21 26.78
CA ASN A 412 0.17 -9.18 26.29
C ASN A 412 1.62 -9.56 26.62
N SER A 413 2.53 -9.32 25.69
CA SER A 413 3.98 -9.45 25.83
C SER A 413 4.76 -8.29 25.22
N GLY A 414 4.10 -7.41 24.46
CA GLY A 414 4.70 -6.19 23.92
C GLY A 414 4.74 -5.07 24.96
N THR A 415 5.59 -4.08 24.73
CA THR A 415 5.69 -2.91 25.61
C THR A 415 4.44 -2.07 25.49
N VAL A 416 3.90 -1.59 26.62
CA VAL A 416 2.76 -0.67 26.67
C VAL A 416 3.26 0.66 27.24
N GLY A 417 3.20 1.71 26.44
CA GLY A 417 3.81 3.00 26.73
C GLY A 417 2.84 4.17 26.83
N ASP A 418 3.34 5.26 27.42
CA ASP A 418 2.84 6.65 27.36
C ASP A 418 2.03 7.19 28.55
N ALA A 419 0.73 7.48 28.39
CA ALA A 419 -0.01 8.29 29.38
C ALA A 419 -0.92 7.47 30.32
N TRP A 420 -1.98 6.84 29.83
CA TRP A 420 -2.95 6.06 30.63
C TRP A 420 -2.89 4.61 30.19
N VAL A 421 -2.02 3.84 30.83
CA VAL A 421 -1.58 2.54 30.31
C VAL A 421 -2.12 1.39 31.14
N GLY A 422 -2.49 0.30 30.46
CA GLY A 422 -2.79 -0.97 31.12
C GLY A 422 -2.21 -2.16 30.39
N GLY A 423 -1.65 -3.11 31.15
CA GLY A 423 -1.02 -4.31 30.58
C GLY A 423 -1.98 -5.14 29.73
N ILE A 424 -3.27 -5.16 30.09
CA ILE A 424 -4.35 -5.76 29.29
C ILE A 424 -5.28 -4.69 28.73
N ALA A 425 -5.85 -3.83 29.58
CA ALA A 425 -6.75 -2.77 29.17
C ALA A 425 -6.53 -1.48 29.97
N ALA A 426 -6.60 -0.32 29.32
CA ALA A 426 -6.33 0.96 30.00
C ALA A 426 -7.48 1.39 30.92
N ILE A 427 -8.72 1.27 30.44
CA ILE A 427 -9.94 1.55 31.21
C ILE A 427 -10.78 0.27 31.22
N THR A 428 -11.47 -0.01 32.32
CA THR A 428 -12.35 -1.18 32.41
C THR A 428 -13.69 -0.83 33.03
N GLY A 429 -14.77 -0.90 32.24
CA GLY A 429 -16.14 -1.02 32.76
C GLY A 429 -16.64 -2.47 32.79
N GLY A 430 -15.93 -3.39 32.13
CA GLY A 430 -16.27 -4.80 31.98
C GLY A 430 -15.49 -5.77 32.88
N THR A 431 -15.49 -7.06 32.52
CA THR A 431 -14.81 -8.13 33.28
C THR A 431 -13.50 -8.54 32.59
N ILE A 432 -12.41 -8.62 33.34
CA ILE A 432 -11.16 -9.22 32.90
C ILE A 432 -10.88 -10.49 33.71
N ARG A 433 -10.66 -11.62 33.04
CA ARG A 433 -10.29 -12.88 33.70
C ARG A 433 -9.29 -13.68 32.88
N ASN A 434 -8.49 -14.50 33.56
CA ASN A 434 -7.50 -15.39 32.94
C ASN A 434 -6.53 -14.70 31.97
N CYS A 435 -6.31 -13.39 32.13
CA CYS A 435 -5.42 -12.63 31.26
C CYS A 435 -4.03 -12.51 31.88
N VAL A 436 -3.01 -12.38 31.04
CA VAL A 436 -1.61 -12.30 31.48
C VAL A 436 -0.90 -11.18 30.73
N ASN A 437 -0.32 -10.24 31.48
CA ASN A 437 0.68 -9.33 30.93
C ASN A 437 2.09 -9.87 31.23
N ARG A 438 2.96 -9.85 30.22
CA ARG A 438 4.40 -10.15 30.30
C ARG A 438 5.25 -9.00 29.78
N GLY A 439 4.63 -8.00 29.15
CA GLY A 439 5.29 -6.85 28.58
C GLY A 439 5.60 -5.79 29.62
N ALA A 440 6.58 -4.94 29.33
CA ALA A 440 6.84 -3.78 30.16
C ALA A 440 5.69 -2.77 30.04
N VAL A 441 5.29 -2.18 31.17
CA VAL A 441 4.30 -1.10 31.21
C VAL A 441 5.00 0.15 31.73
N ALA A 442 5.19 1.15 30.86
CA ALA A 442 6.05 2.30 31.13
C ALA A 442 5.32 3.62 30.83
N LEU A 443 5.35 4.54 31.79
CA LEU A 443 4.89 5.91 31.57
C LEU A 443 6.01 6.75 30.94
N THR A 444 5.65 7.57 29.96
CA THR A 444 6.56 8.58 29.41
C THR A 444 6.18 10.00 29.85
N THR A 445 5.06 10.16 30.56
CA THR A 445 4.56 11.45 31.06
C THR A 445 4.41 11.50 32.59
N PRO A 446 4.65 12.65 33.24
CA PRO A 446 4.57 12.79 34.71
C PRO A 446 3.18 12.60 35.31
N ASP A 447 2.12 12.86 34.53
CA ASP A 447 0.71 12.83 34.97
C ASP A 447 0.00 11.52 34.58
N GLY A 448 0.75 10.52 34.11
CA GLY A 448 0.22 9.26 33.63
C GLY A 448 -0.25 8.31 34.74
N VAL A 449 -1.13 7.37 34.40
CA VAL A 449 -1.67 6.34 35.30
C VAL A 449 -1.36 4.96 34.73
N VAL A 450 -0.88 4.05 35.59
CA VAL A 450 -0.70 2.62 35.27
C VAL A 450 -1.80 1.80 35.97
N GLY A 451 -2.58 1.05 35.19
CA GLY A 451 -3.67 0.19 35.69
C GLY A 451 -3.81 -1.12 34.90
N GLY A 452 -4.96 -1.80 35.01
CA GLY A 452 -5.34 -2.85 34.05
C GLY A 452 -4.42 -4.07 33.97
N ILE A 453 -4.30 -4.81 35.09
CA ILE A 453 -3.52 -6.06 35.30
C ILE A 453 -2.09 -6.00 34.74
N ALA A 454 -1.19 -5.54 35.61
CA ALA A 454 0.27 -5.69 35.48
C ALA A 454 0.72 -7.15 35.60
#